data_AF-A0A2D9L897-F1
#
_entry.id   AF-A0A2D9L897-F1
#
_cell.length_a   1.000
_cell.length_b   1.000
_cell.length_c   1.000
_cell.angle_alpha   90.00
_cell.angle_beta   90.00
_cell.angle_gamma   90.00
#
_symmetry.space_group_name_H-M   'P 1'
#
loop_
_entity.id
_entity.type
_entity.pdbx_description
1 polymer ?
#
loop_
_entity_poly.entity_id
_entity_poly.type
_entity_poly.pdbx_seq_one_letter_code
_entity_poly.pdbx_strand_id
1 'polypeptide(L)'
;MGRERQARLVAKADAAGMMMIGPNSMGVANTENGFICTTNAAFRADSLRRGQLAVLSHSGSLIGTLLSRGEARNIGFSKLVSLGNEAQSCMGSVGMTMVENPDI
;
A
#
# COMPACT_ATOMS: atom_id res chain seq x y z
N MET A 1 -5.78 -15.55 -20.39
CA MET A 1 -4.63 -14.62 -20.53
C MET A 1 -4.31 -13.81 -19.26
N GLY A 2 -5.15 -12.87 -18.80
CA GLY A 2 -4.82 -12.03 -17.62
C GLY A 2 -4.70 -12.79 -16.29
N ARG A 3 -5.70 -13.64 -15.99
CA ARG A 3 -5.71 -14.48 -14.77
C ARG A 3 -4.54 -15.47 -14.74
N GLU A 4 -4.17 -16.09 -15.86
CA GLU A 4 -3.04 -17.03 -15.92
C GLU A 4 -1.70 -16.33 -15.67
N ARG A 5 -1.53 -15.11 -16.19
CA ARG A 5 -0.32 -14.31 -15.90
C ARG A 5 -0.25 -13.95 -14.42
N GLN A 6 -1.37 -13.59 -13.81
CA GLN A 6 -1.44 -13.32 -12.37
C GLN A 6 -1.12 -14.58 -11.56
N ALA A 7 -1.72 -15.73 -11.89
CA ALA A 7 -1.42 -17.00 -11.22
C ALA A 7 0.08 -17.36 -11.30
N ARG A 8 0.73 -17.10 -12.45
CA ARG A 8 2.18 -17.29 -12.60
C ARG A 8 3.02 -16.33 -11.75
N LEU A 9 2.55 -15.11 -11.51
CA LEU A 9 3.23 -14.17 -10.59
C LEU A 9 3.14 -14.68 -9.15
N VAL A 10 1.94 -15.08 -8.72
CA VAL A 10 1.71 -15.66 -7.38
C VAL A 10 2.59 -16.88 -7.17
N ALA A 11 2.59 -17.85 -8.09
CA ALA A 11 3.41 -19.05 -7.98
C ALA A 11 4.92 -18.76 -7.85
N LYS A 12 5.41 -17.69 -8.51
CA LYS A 12 6.81 -17.26 -8.38
C LYS A 12 7.10 -16.60 -7.04
N ALA A 13 6.19 -15.77 -6.55
CA ALA A 13 6.32 -15.14 -5.24
C ALA A 13 6.31 -16.19 -4.11
N ASP A 14 5.39 -17.15 -4.18
CA ASP A 14 5.31 -18.27 -3.23
C ASP A 14 6.58 -19.13 -3.26
N ALA A 15 7.07 -19.50 -4.45
CA ALA A 15 8.31 -20.27 -4.59
C ALA A 15 9.56 -19.53 -4.05
N ALA A 16 9.53 -18.20 -4.01
CA ALA A 16 10.58 -17.36 -3.46
C ALA A 16 10.40 -17.03 -1.97
N GLY A 17 9.30 -17.47 -1.34
CA GLY A 17 8.97 -17.11 0.04
C GLY A 17 8.67 -15.61 0.21
N MET A 18 8.22 -14.93 -0.84
CA MET A 18 7.94 -13.49 -0.84
C MET A 18 6.45 -13.21 -0.68
N MET A 19 6.11 -12.23 0.16
CA MET A 19 4.76 -11.64 0.17
C MET A 19 4.61 -10.67 -1.01
N MET A 20 3.54 -10.82 -1.79
CA MET A 20 3.20 -9.91 -2.89
C MET A 20 1.92 -9.13 -2.57
N ILE A 21 2.01 -7.80 -2.64
CA ILE A 21 0.86 -6.89 -2.67
C ILE A 21 0.50 -6.59 -4.13
N GLY A 22 -0.78 -6.69 -4.49
CA GLY A 22 -1.25 -6.53 -5.87
C GLY A 22 -1.57 -7.86 -6.57
N PRO A 23 -1.36 -7.98 -7.90
CA PRO A 23 -0.84 -6.98 -8.84
C PRO A 23 -1.84 -5.84 -9.07
N ASN A 24 -1.57 -4.92 -10.02
CA ASN A 24 -2.42 -3.74 -10.27
C ASN A 24 -2.55 -2.83 -9.03
N SER A 25 -1.44 -2.68 -8.31
CA SER A 25 -1.34 -1.82 -7.12
C SER A 25 -0.66 -0.51 -7.51
N MET A 26 -1.06 0.59 -6.88
CA MET A 26 -0.32 1.85 -6.94
C MET A 26 0.87 1.88 -5.97
N GLY A 27 1.05 0.86 -5.12
CA GLY A 27 2.17 0.70 -4.21
C GLY A 27 1.84 0.95 -2.74
N VAL A 28 2.91 1.17 -1.96
CA VAL A 28 2.91 1.29 -0.50
C VAL A 28 3.68 2.54 -0.08
N ALA A 29 3.18 3.20 0.95
CA ALA A 29 3.87 4.29 1.63
C ALA A 29 3.78 4.13 3.14
N ASN A 30 4.92 4.27 3.82
CA ASN A 30 5.01 4.44 5.26
C ASN A 30 5.66 5.82 5.53
N THR A 31 4.89 6.73 6.10
CA THR A 31 5.35 8.08 6.39
C THR A 31 6.19 8.15 7.66
N GLU A 32 6.08 7.16 8.54
CA GLU A 32 6.79 7.07 9.83
C GLU A 32 8.26 6.71 9.63
N ASN A 33 8.59 5.85 8.67
CA ASN A 33 9.99 5.55 8.32
C ASN A 33 10.44 6.19 6.99
N GLY A 34 9.52 6.85 6.26
CA GLY A 34 9.83 7.52 5.00
C GLY A 34 9.93 6.58 3.79
N PHE A 35 9.53 5.31 3.93
CA PHE A 35 9.48 4.37 2.82
C PHE A 35 8.35 4.71 1.86
N ILE A 36 8.68 5.18 0.65
CA ILE A 36 7.71 5.55 -0.38
C ILE A 36 7.99 4.72 -1.64
N CYS A 37 7.19 3.66 -1.84
CA CYS A 37 7.24 2.80 -3.01
C CYS A 37 5.89 2.84 -3.72
N THR A 38 5.63 3.95 -4.42
CA THR A 38 4.36 4.17 -5.12
C THR A 38 4.56 4.91 -6.43
N THR A 39 3.69 4.64 -7.40
CA THR A 39 3.62 5.38 -8.67
C THR A 39 2.79 6.66 -8.56
N ASN A 40 2.22 6.95 -7.39
CA ASN A 40 1.35 8.10 -7.18
C ASN A 40 2.15 9.38 -6.88
N ALA A 41 2.03 10.39 -7.74
CA ALA A 41 2.77 11.65 -7.62
C ALA A 41 2.41 12.46 -6.36
N ALA A 42 1.26 12.23 -5.72
CA ALA A 42 0.88 12.90 -4.47
C ALA A 42 1.89 12.64 -3.33
N PHE A 43 2.66 11.55 -3.41
CA PHE A 43 3.66 11.18 -2.41
C PHE A 43 5.04 11.83 -2.65
N ARG A 44 5.19 12.66 -3.69
CA ARG A 44 6.45 13.38 -3.99
C ARG A 44 6.61 14.69 -3.22
N ALA A 45 5.73 15.01 -2.27
CA ALA A 45 5.83 16.24 -1.48
C ALA A 45 7.11 16.24 -0.63
N ASP A 46 7.70 17.43 -0.43
CA ASP A 46 8.95 17.60 0.33
C ASP A 46 8.86 17.05 1.77
N SER A 47 7.66 17.09 2.36
CA SER A 47 7.36 16.35 3.58
C SER A 47 5.90 15.91 3.59
N LEU A 48 5.64 14.64 3.87
CA LEU A 48 4.30 14.13 4.15
C LEU A 48 3.98 14.30 5.63
N ARG A 49 2.79 14.81 5.95
CA ARG A 49 2.33 14.84 7.33
C ARG A 49 2.16 13.44 7.89
N ARG A 50 2.89 13.16 8.95
CA ARG A 50 2.75 11.94 9.76
C ARG A 50 1.47 11.99 10.57
N GLY A 51 0.84 10.83 10.74
CA GLY A 51 -0.32 10.66 11.60
C GLY A 51 -0.47 9.21 12.03
N GLN A 52 -1.58 8.89 12.70
CA GLN A 52 -1.82 7.55 13.27
C GLN A 52 -2.79 6.71 12.43
N LEU A 53 -3.28 7.24 11.31
CA LEU A 53 -4.25 6.57 10.46
C LEU A 53 -3.56 5.73 9.40
N ALA A 54 -3.83 4.43 9.40
CA ALA A 54 -3.45 3.53 8.32
C ALA A 54 -4.62 3.33 7.34
N VAL A 55 -4.31 3.26 6.05
CA VAL A 55 -5.31 3.07 4.97
C VAL A 55 -4.91 1.88 4.09
N LEU A 56 -5.82 0.91 3.99
CA LEU A 56 -5.75 -0.18 3.03
C LEU A 56 -6.86 0.00 1.99
N SER A 57 -6.53 0.02 0.70
CA SER A 57 -7.56 0.17 -0.34
C SER A 57 -7.20 -0.53 -1.65
N HIS A 58 -8.19 -1.14 -2.31
CA HIS A 58 -8.05 -1.60 -3.69
C HIS A 58 -7.99 -0.44 -4.69
N SER A 59 -8.46 0.75 -4.31
CA SER A 59 -8.43 1.93 -5.16
C SER A 59 -7.18 2.77 -4.90
N GLY A 60 -6.23 2.71 -5.84
CA GLY A 60 -5.03 3.52 -5.77
C GLY A 60 -5.28 5.03 -5.92
N SER A 61 -6.32 5.45 -6.65
CA SER A 61 -6.71 6.86 -6.78
C SER A 61 -7.30 7.41 -5.48
N LEU A 62 -8.00 6.56 -4.71
CA LEU A 62 -8.51 6.93 -3.39
C LEU A 62 -7.36 7.26 -2.42
N ILE A 63 -6.30 6.45 -2.44
CA ILE A 63 -5.12 6.69 -1.59
C ILE A 63 -4.48 8.04 -1.88
N GLY A 64 -4.29 8.40 -3.16
CA GLY A 64 -3.78 9.73 -3.53
C GLY A 64 -4.72 10.87 -3.17
N THR A 65 -6.03 10.65 -3.29
CA THR A 65 -7.04 11.62 -2.88
C THR A 65 -7.03 11.83 -1.37
N LEU A 66 -6.92 10.75 -0.58
CA LEU A 66 -6.85 10.84 0.88
C LEU A 66 -5.59 11.59 1.32
N LEU A 67 -4.44 11.29 0.72
CA LEU A 67 -3.21 12.00 1.03
C LEU A 67 -3.31 13.50 0.71
N SER A 68 -3.69 13.85 -0.53
CA SER A 68 -3.75 15.25 -0.98
C SER A 68 -4.81 16.08 -0.23
N ARG A 69 -5.97 15.49 0.06
CA ARG A 69 -7.05 16.16 0.81
C ARG A 69 -6.82 16.15 2.31
N GLY A 70 -6.16 15.13 2.84
CA GLY A 70 -5.80 15.02 4.25
C GLY A 70 -4.83 16.13 4.64
N GLU A 71 -3.80 16.37 3.84
CA GLU A 71 -2.84 17.45 4.09
C GLU A 71 -3.53 18.81 4.22
N ALA A 72 -4.44 19.13 3.30
CA ALA A 72 -5.23 20.38 3.34
C ALA A 72 -6.15 20.51 4.58
N ARG A 73 -6.37 19.43 5.32
CA ARG A 73 -7.19 19.36 6.53
C ARG A 73 -6.38 19.08 7.80
N ASN A 74 -5.04 19.15 7.73
CA ASN A 74 -4.14 18.77 8.82
C ASN A 74 -4.28 17.31 9.28
N ILE A 75 -4.74 16.41 8.41
CA ILE A 75 -4.84 14.98 8.67
C ILE A 75 -3.62 14.29 8.08
N GLY A 76 -2.83 13.65 8.94
CA GLY A 76 -1.72 12.80 8.54
C GLY A 76 -2.10 11.31 8.54
N PHE A 77 -1.33 10.53 7.79
CA PHE A 77 -1.48 9.08 7.71
C PHE A 77 -0.17 8.42 8.10
N SER A 78 -0.21 7.30 8.83
CA SER A 78 0.99 6.50 9.15
C SER A 78 1.41 5.70 7.93
N LYS A 79 0.45 4.96 7.34
CA LYS A 79 0.70 3.99 6.28
C LYS A 79 -0.44 4.01 5.26
N LEU A 80 -0.12 3.94 3.98
CA LEU A 80 -1.10 3.83 2.90
C LEU A 80 -0.69 2.70 1.95
N VAL A 81 -1.58 1.73 1.75
CA VAL A 81 -1.32 0.54 0.94
C VAL A 81 -2.40 0.37 -0.12
N SER A 82 -1.98 0.37 -1.38
CA SER A 82 -2.84 -0.02 -2.49
C SER A 82 -2.78 -1.53 -2.66
N LEU A 83 -3.89 -2.23 -2.42
CA LEU A 83 -3.94 -3.70 -2.46
C LEU A 83 -4.04 -4.27 -3.88
N GLY A 84 -4.47 -3.44 -4.84
CA GLY A 84 -4.68 -3.84 -6.23
C GLY A 84 -5.69 -4.98 -6.35
N ASN A 85 -5.30 -6.06 -7.04
CA ASN A 85 -6.15 -7.22 -7.29
C ASN A 85 -6.15 -8.25 -6.14
N GLU A 86 -5.31 -8.09 -5.11
CA GLU A 86 -5.31 -9.00 -3.94
C GLU A 86 -5.11 -10.48 -4.35
N ALA A 87 -4.12 -10.72 -5.22
CA ALA A 87 -3.93 -12.04 -5.83
C ALA A 87 -3.24 -13.07 -4.93
N GLN A 88 -2.52 -12.61 -3.90
CA GLN A 88 -1.79 -13.44 -2.94
C GLN A 88 -2.05 -12.95 -1.51
N SER A 89 -1.57 -11.75 -1.16
CA SER A 89 -1.87 -11.16 0.15
C SER A 89 -3.29 -10.61 0.17
N CYS A 90 -4.04 -10.90 1.24
CA CYS A 90 -5.36 -10.34 1.47
C CYS A 90 -5.34 -9.11 2.38
N MET A 91 -6.36 -8.25 2.29
CA MET A 91 -6.48 -7.06 3.16
C MET A 91 -6.30 -7.43 4.65
N GLY A 92 -6.88 -8.55 5.09
CA GLY A 92 -6.77 -9.04 6.45
C GLY A 92 -5.33 -9.41 6.84
N SER A 93 -4.62 -10.13 5.97
CA SER A 93 -3.22 -10.51 6.22
C SER A 93 -2.28 -9.31 6.28
N VAL A 94 -2.49 -8.32 5.41
CA VAL A 94 -1.72 -7.07 5.42
C VAL A 94 -2.03 -6.27 6.68
N GLY A 95 -3.30 -6.13 7.03
CA GLY A 95 -3.73 -5.44 8.26
C GLY A 95 -3.17 -6.10 9.52
N MET A 96 -3.21 -7.43 9.61
CA MET A 96 -2.61 -8.17 10.73
C MET A 96 -1.10 -7.95 10.80
N THR A 97 -0.39 -7.96 9.67
CA THR A 97 1.05 -7.68 9.64
C THR A 97 1.36 -6.30 10.23
N MET A 98 0.55 -5.29 9.92
CA MET A 98 0.72 -3.93 10.44
C MET A 98 0.41 -3.81 11.94
N VAL A 99 -0.53 -4.61 12.44
CA VAL A 99 -0.87 -4.66 13.87
C VAL A 99 0.22 -5.37 14.66
N GLU A 100 0.72 -6.49 14.15
CA GLU A 100 1.77 -7.29 14.78
C GLU A 100 3.14 -6.59 14.73
N ASN A 101 3.36 -5.75 13.72
CA ASN A 101 4.63 -5.07 13.48
C ASN A 101 4.40 -3.56 13.31
N PRO A 102 4.12 -2.80 14.40
CA PRO A 102 3.77 -1.39 14.32
C PRO A 102 4.87 -0.51 13.69
N ASP A 103 6.13 -0.93 13.79
CA ASP A 103 7.30 -0.22 13.27
C ASP A 103 7.51 -0.39 11.74
N ILE A 104 6.83 -1.37 11.12
CA ILE A 104 6.97 -1.72 9.69
C ILE A 104 5.90 -1.08 8.85
#